data_AF-A0A2Z2M7E3-F1
#
_entry.id   AF-A0A2Z2M7E3-F1
#
_cell.length_a   1.000
_cell.length_b   1.000
_cell.length_c   1.000
_cell.angle_alpha   90.00
_cell.angle_beta   90.00
_cell.angle_gamma   90.00
#
_symmetry.space_group_name_H-M   'P 1'
#
loop_
_entity.id
_entity.type
_entity.pdbx_description
1 polymer ?
#
loop_
_entity_poly.entity_id
_entity_poly.type
_entity_poly.pdbx_seq_one_letter_code
_entity_poly.pdbx_strand_id
1 'polypeptide(L)'
;MLIVEGHEFEKLRSNPEMLAELIIQSAKDRGIPVKEEDKDKLVTAFKKAAKIVDKMVADTSEERLDALYQALAEETEDPLYILKRNGIDIEPELEEFRQFLAEISGKKAKPKPREGETTSPLSAEARELLGVLRGLKYARYSKEAVEEARKELEKKAEALLERPEENLKLLGLYFAVMALMEKGKFEEAERLLEGLKGGMG
;
A
#
# COMPACT_ATOMS: atom_id res chain seq x y z
N MET A 1 -6.39 18.92 5.40
CA MET A 1 -7.46 18.01 5.86
C MET A 1 -7.63 16.93 4.80
N LEU A 2 -7.23 15.68 5.11
CA LEU A 2 -7.29 14.56 4.17
C LEU A 2 -8.72 13.98 4.15
N ILE A 3 -9.32 13.94 2.97
CA ILE A 3 -10.69 13.46 2.73
C ILE A 3 -10.61 12.28 1.77
N VAL A 4 -11.18 11.14 2.17
CA VAL A 4 -11.41 9.96 1.31
C VAL A 4 -12.92 9.80 1.18
N GLU A 5 -13.45 9.89 -0.05
CA GLU A 5 -14.89 9.77 -0.35
C GLU A 5 -15.82 10.63 0.53
N GLY A 6 -15.38 11.84 0.90
CA GLY A 6 -16.17 12.75 1.74
C GLY A 6 -16.03 12.53 3.26
N HIS A 7 -15.23 11.56 3.70
CA HIS A 7 -14.95 11.30 5.12
C HIS A 7 -13.52 11.69 5.51
N GLU A 8 -13.37 12.33 6.67
CA GLU A 8 -12.07 12.71 7.25
C GLU A 8 -11.29 11.47 7.72
N PHE A 9 -9.98 11.43 7.47
CA PHE A 9 -9.10 10.33 7.89
C PHE A 9 -9.16 10.03 9.40
N GLU A 10 -9.29 11.06 10.24
CA GLU A 10 -9.53 10.91 11.68
C GLU A 10 -10.83 10.15 11.98
N LYS A 11 -11.92 10.47 11.27
CA LYS A 11 -13.22 9.79 11.42
C LYS A 11 -13.17 8.34 10.95
N LEU A 12 -12.36 8.04 9.93
CA LEU A 12 -12.13 6.68 9.44
C LEU A 12 -11.30 5.87 10.47
N ARG A 13 -10.24 6.46 11.04
CA ARG A 13 -9.45 5.85 12.13
C ARG A 13 -10.30 5.52 13.36
N SER A 14 -11.26 6.38 13.71
CA SER A 14 -12.13 6.19 14.88
C SER A 14 -13.33 5.27 14.65
N ASN A 15 -13.59 4.83 13.42
CA ASN A 15 -14.77 4.01 13.08
C ASN A 15 -14.41 2.86 12.12
N PRO A 16 -13.78 1.78 12.64
CA PRO A 16 -13.39 0.62 11.84
C PRO A 16 -14.59 -0.12 11.24
N GLU A 17 -15.76 -0.05 11.87
CA GLU A 17 -17.01 -0.61 11.32
C GLU A 17 -17.44 0.11 10.04
N MET A 18 -17.37 1.45 10.00
CA MET A 18 -17.69 2.25 8.81
C MET A 18 -16.71 1.99 7.66
N LEU A 19 -15.40 1.88 7.96
CA LEU A 19 -14.39 1.50 6.97
C LEU A 19 -14.66 0.12 6.36
N ALA A 20 -15.00 -0.86 7.20
CA ALA A 20 -15.35 -2.20 6.74
C ALA A 20 -16.59 -2.19 5.84
N GLU A 21 -17.61 -1.40 6.18
CA GLU A 21 -18.82 -1.25 5.36
C GLU A 21 -18.53 -0.63 3.99
N LEU A 22 -17.70 0.41 3.91
CA LEU A 22 -17.31 1.03 2.64
C LEU A 22 -16.59 0.03 1.70
N ILE A 23 -15.70 -0.78 2.26
CA ILE A 23 -14.96 -1.79 1.49
C ILE A 23 -15.89 -2.91 1.05
N ILE A 24 -16.79 -3.36 1.92
CA ILE A 24 -17.80 -4.37 1.56
C ILE A 24 -18.73 -3.85 0.47
N GLN A 25 -19.18 -2.61 0.59
CA GLN A 25 -20.05 -1.99 -0.42
C GLN A 25 -19.32 -1.91 -1.76
N SER A 26 -18.08 -1.42 -1.76
CA SER A 26 -17.23 -1.38 -2.94
C SER A 26 -16.99 -2.77 -3.55
N ALA A 27 -16.81 -3.80 -2.72
CA ALA A 27 -16.64 -5.18 -3.17
C ALA A 27 -17.94 -5.72 -3.80
N LYS A 28 -19.10 -5.48 -3.18
CA LYS A 28 -20.42 -5.86 -3.70
C LYS A 28 -20.74 -5.15 -5.01
N ASP A 29 -20.44 -3.86 -5.11
CA ASP A 29 -20.64 -3.06 -6.32
C ASP A 29 -19.79 -3.57 -7.49
N ARG A 30 -18.66 -4.23 -7.19
CA ARG A 30 -17.77 -4.91 -8.14
C ARG A 30 -18.12 -6.38 -8.37
N GLY A 31 -19.24 -6.87 -7.83
CA GLY A 31 -19.67 -8.25 -7.95
C GLY A 31 -18.80 -9.26 -7.20
N ILE A 32 -17.94 -8.82 -6.27
CA ILE A 32 -17.15 -9.70 -5.42
C ILE A 32 -18.08 -10.29 -4.36
N PRO A 33 -18.14 -11.62 -4.22
CA PRO A 33 -18.97 -12.26 -3.20
C PRO A 33 -18.40 -11.95 -1.81
N VAL A 34 -19.24 -11.35 -0.96
CA VAL A 34 -18.90 -11.01 0.43
C VAL A 34 -19.77 -11.83 1.38
N LYS A 35 -19.15 -12.47 2.37
CA LYS A 35 -19.82 -13.18 3.46
C LYS A 35 -20.01 -12.25 4.67
N GLU A 36 -20.94 -12.58 5.56
CA GLU A 36 -21.14 -11.81 6.80
C GLU A 36 -19.87 -11.75 7.66
N GLU A 37 -19.13 -12.86 7.76
CA GLU A 37 -17.86 -12.96 8.49
C GLU A 37 -16.75 -12.05 7.94
N ASP A 38 -16.84 -11.59 6.69
CA ASP A 38 -15.80 -10.75 6.09
C ASP A 38 -15.82 -9.33 6.66
N LYS A 39 -16.97 -8.86 7.15
CA LYS A 39 -17.07 -7.60 7.89
C LYS A 39 -16.26 -7.65 9.17
N ASP A 40 -16.44 -8.70 9.96
CA ASP A 40 -15.74 -8.86 11.24
C ASP A 40 -14.23 -9.02 11.05
N LYS A 41 -13.81 -9.71 9.98
CA LYS A 41 -12.39 -9.81 9.59
C LYS A 41 -11.81 -8.44 9.23
N LEU A 42 -12.51 -7.65 8.43
CA LEU A 42 -12.08 -6.30 8.06
C LEU A 42 -11.98 -5.39 9.29
N VAL A 43 -13.00 -5.38 10.15
CA VAL A 43 -12.99 -4.63 11.41
C VAL A 43 -11.80 -5.02 12.28
N THR A 44 -11.52 -6.32 12.39
CA THR A 44 -10.38 -6.83 13.16
C THR A 44 -9.05 -6.43 12.55
N ALA A 45 -8.93 -6.47 11.21
CA ALA A 45 -7.76 -5.99 10.49
C ALA A 45 -7.47 -4.52 10.79
N PHE A 46 -8.50 -3.67 10.72
CA PHE A 46 -8.37 -2.24 11.01
C PHE A 46 -7.97 -1.98 12.46
N LYS A 47 -8.57 -2.71 13.42
CA LYS A 47 -8.21 -2.58 14.84
C LYS A 47 -6.74 -2.97 15.09
N LYS A 48 -6.24 -4.03 14.44
CA LYS A 48 -4.83 -4.43 14.55
C LYS A 48 -3.88 -3.42 13.89
N ALA A 49 -4.23 -2.93 12.69
CA ALA A 49 -3.44 -1.90 12.00
C ALA A 49 -3.40 -0.57 12.79
N ALA A 50 -4.52 -0.18 13.40
CA ALA A 50 -4.60 1.01 14.23
C ALA A 50 -3.64 0.95 15.43
N LYS A 51 -3.52 -0.20 16.10
CA LYS A 51 -2.55 -0.38 17.20
C LYS A 51 -1.10 -0.13 16.79
N ILE A 52 -0.72 -0.54 15.57
CA ILE A 52 0.62 -0.29 15.02
C ILE A 52 0.83 1.21 14.87
N VAL A 53 -0.13 1.91 14.24
CA VAL A 53 -0.08 3.37 14.05
C VAL A 53 -0.06 4.09 15.39
N ASP A 54 -0.91 3.68 16.34
CA ASP A 54 -0.99 4.26 17.68
C ASP A 54 0.36 4.19 18.39
N LYS A 55 1.07 3.06 18.29
CA LYS A 55 2.42 2.92 18.84
C LYS A 55 3.46 3.82 18.16
N MET A 56 3.35 3.97 16.85
CA MET A 56 4.24 4.85 16.08
C MET A 56 4.06 6.31 16.51
N VAL A 57 2.82 6.76 16.77
CA VAL A 57 2.52 8.16 17.09
C VAL A 57 2.28 8.44 18.58
N ALA A 58 2.53 7.46 19.46
CA ALA A 58 2.24 7.55 20.89
C ALA A 58 3.03 8.66 21.61
N ASP A 59 4.20 9.00 21.08
CA ASP A 59 5.02 10.12 21.52
C ASP A 59 5.46 10.91 20.29
N THR A 60 5.25 12.21 20.36
CA THR A 60 5.51 13.18 19.28
C THR A 60 6.74 14.04 19.56
N SER A 61 7.62 13.58 20.46
CA SER A 61 8.95 14.15 20.64
C SER A 61 9.71 14.22 19.32
N GLU A 62 10.53 15.27 19.15
CA GLU A 62 11.32 15.48 17.93
C GLU A 62 12.18 14.26 17.58
N GLU A 63 12.78 13.62 18.59
CA GLU A 63 13.62 12.42 18.42
C GLU A 63 12.83 11.24 17.84
N ARG A 64 11.59 11.02 18.28
CA ARG A 64 10.74 9.96 17.73
C ARG A 64 10.17 10.32 16.37
N LEU A 65 9.85 11.58 16.11
CA LEU A 65 9.43 12.03 14.79
C LEU A 65 10.56 11.86 13.77
N ASP A 66 11.80 12.22 14.13
CA ASP A 66 12.96 12.00 13.26
C ASP A 66 13.20 10.50 13.01
N ALA A 67 13.07 9.66 14.04
CA ALA A 67 13.14 8.22 13.89
C ALA A 67 12.05 7.66 12.96
N LEU A 68 10.82 8.19 13.01
CA LEU A 68 9.74 7.83 12.09
C LEU A 68 10.06 8.29 10.66
N TYR A 69 10.55 9.52 10.47
CA TYR A 69 10.95 10.02 9.15
C TYR A 69 12.08 9.18 8.55
N GLN A 70 13.10 8.85 9.34
CA GLN A 70 14.18 7.97 8.92
C GLN A 70 13.65 6.58 8.60
N ALA A 71 12.85 5.96 9.48
CA ALA A 71 12.28 4.64 9.24
C ALA A 71 11.42 4.58 7.96
N LEU A 72 10.75 5.68 7.61
CA LEU A 72 9.91 5.78 6.41
C LEU A 72 10.66 6.32 5.17
N ALA A 73 11.94 6.66 5.31
CA ALA A 73 12.76 7.12 4.19
C ALA A 73 13.06 5.99 3.21
N GLU A 74 13.14 6.34 1.92
CA GLU A 74 13.32 5.39 0.81
C GLU A 74 14.63 4.58 0.90
N GLU A 75 15.65 5.14 1.53
CA GLU A 75 17.00 4.59 1.63
C GLU A 75 17.20 3.72 2.89
N THR A 76 16.14 3.54 3.69
CA THR A 76 16.25 2.83 4.95
C THR A 76 16.19 1.32 4.76
N GLU A 77 17.35 0.68 4.94
CA GLU A 77 17.51 -0.77 4.83
C GLU A 77 16.73 -1.55 5.90
N ASP A 78 16.70 -1.06 7.15
CA ASP A 78 15.97 -1.69 8.24
C ASP A 78 15.12 -0.68 9.05
N PRO A 79 13.91 -0.37 8.55
CA PRO A 79 12.97 0.51 9.25
C PRO A 79 12.63 0.03 10.66
N LEU A 80 12.54 -1.28 10.87
CA LEU A 80 12.17 -1.84 12.17
C LEU A 80 13.31 -1.66 13.18
N TYR A 81 14.55 -1.82 12.75
CA TYR A 81 15.71 -1.51 13.57
C TYR A 81 15.75 -0.04 13.99
N ILE A 82 15.50 0.89 13.05
CA ILE A 82 15.45 2.33 13.35
C ILE A 82 14.35 2.64 14.37
N LEU A 83 13.14 2.13 14.17
CA LEU A 83 12.03 2.33 15.12
C LEU A 83 12.37 1.77 16.51
N LYS A 84 12.86 0.52 16.56
CA LYS A 84 13.16 -0.18 17.82
C LYS A 84 14.29 0.50 18.60
N ARG A 85 15.34 0.96 17.92
CA ARG A 85 16.45 1.71 18.54
C ARG A 85 15.98 3.03 19.16
N ASN A 86 14.95 3.64 18.60
CA ASN A 86 14.34 4.87 19.11
C ASN A 86 13.11 4.59 20.02
N GLY A 87 13.04 3.38 20.59
CA GLY A 87 12.05 3.00 21.57
C GLY A 87 10.65 2.76 21.01
N ILE A 88 10.47 2.72 19.70
CA ILE A 88 9.21 2.39 19.02
C ILE A 88 9.25 0.91 18.64
N ASP A 89 8.83 0.04 19.57
CA ASP A 89 8.75 -1.39 19.33
C ASP A 89 7.33 -1.78 18.86
N ILE A 90 7.18 -1.99 17.55
CA ILE A 90 5.94 -2.44 16.89
C ILE A 90 6.00 -3.91 16.45
N GLU A 91 7.10 -4.61 16.74
CA GLU A 91 7.32 -5.97 16.28
C GLU A 91 6.26 -6.97 16.79
N PRO A 92 5.79 -6.88 18.06
CA PRO A 92 4.69 -7.71 18.54
C PRO A 92 3.37 -7.49 17.77
N GLU A 93 2.97 -6.24 17.54
CA GLU A 93 1.73 -5.90 16.84
C GLU A 93 1.80 -6.27 15.36
N LEU A 94 2.95 -6.09 14.72
CA LEU A 94 3.19 -6.52 13.35
C LEU A 94 3.07 -8.04 13.21
N GLU A 95 3.62 -8.80 14.17
CA GLU A 95 3.52 -10.25 14.16
C GLU A 95 2.08 -10.73 14.43
N GLU A 96 1.37 -10.10 15.37
CA GLU A 96 -0.06 -10.35 15.63
C GLU A 96 -0.91 -10.07 14.38
N PHE A 97 -0.57 -9.03 13.62
CA PHE A 97 -1.25 -8.69 12.38
C PHE A 97 -0.93 -9.69 11.27
N ARG A 98 0.33 -10.12 11.11
CA ARG A 98 0.72 -11.16 10.13
C ARG A 98 0.04 -12.49 10.41
N GLN A 99 -0.01 -12.91 11.66
CA GLN A 99 -0.69 -14.15 12.05
C GLN A 99 -2.17 -14.08 11.74
N PHE A 100 -2.81 -12.95 12.03
CA PHE A 100 -4.20 -12.73 11.66
C PHE A 100 -4.43 -12.78 10.15
N LEU A 101 -3.56 -12.15 9.34
CA LEU A 101 -3.64 -12.24 7.88
C LEU A 101 -3.48 -13.67 7.36
N ALA A 102 -2.56 -14.44 7.96
CA ALA A 102 -2.36 -15.85 7.64
C ALA A 102 -3.57 -16.72 8.01
N GLU A 103 -4.21 -16.45 9.14
CA GLU A 103 -5.42 -17.11 9.60
C GLU A 103 -6.59 -16.90 8.63
N ILE A 104 -6.82 -15.65 8.20
CA ILE A 104 -7.91 -15.35 7.26
C ILE A 104 -7.61 -15.84 5.83
N SER A 105 -6.35 -15.97 5.42
CA SER A 105 -5.97 -16.50 4.10
C SER A 105 -5.95 -18.03 4.03
N GLY A 106 -6.07 -18.70 5.18
CA GLY A 106 -6.04 -20.17 5.28
C GLY A 106 -4.65 -20.79 5.04
N LYS A 107 -3.58 -19.99 5.00
CA LYS A 107 -2.19 -20.45 4.81
C LYS A 107 -1.39 -20.24 6.08
N LYS A 108 -0.59 -21.23 6.49
CA LYS A 108 0.41 -21.04 7.55
C LYS A 108 1.37 -19.91 7.14
N ALA A 109 1.59 -18.94 8.04
CA ALA A 109 2.56 -17.86 7.84
C ALA A 109 3.92 -18.46 7.43
N LYS A 110 4.38 -18.15 6.22
CA LYS A 110 5.73 -18.53 5.78
C LYS A 110 6.75 -17.57 6.40
N PRO A 111 7.93 -18.08 6.82
CA PRO A 111 9.00 -17.23 7.33
C PRO A 111 9.50 -16.25 6.25
N LYS A 112 10.04 -15.10 6.70
CA LYS A 112 10.57 -14.00 5.86
C LYS A 112 11.40 -14.52 4.67
N PRO A 113 11.20 -14.00 3.44
CA PRO A 113 12.15 -14.25 2.35
C PRO A 113 13.49 -13.59 2.67
N ARG A 114 14.60 -14.30 2.45
CA ARG A 114 15.95 -13.73 2.43
C ARG A 114 16.15 -12.95 1.13
N GLU A 115 16.78 -11.79 1.24
CA GLU A 115 17.24 -10.96 0.13
C GLU A 115 18.30 -11.68 -0.71
N GLY A 116 18.24 -11.51 -2.03
CA GLY A 116 19.32 -11.93 -2.94
C GLY A 116 18.87 -12.31 -4.34
N GLU A 117 19.18 -11.42 -5.29
CA GLU A 117 19.50 -11.68 -6.71
C GLU A 117 18.41 -12.12 -7.70
N THR A 118 17.91 -11.11 -8.43
CA THR A 118 17.78 -10.96 -9.90
C THR A 118 17.06 -9.62 -10.09
N THR A 119 17.13 -8.95 -11.25
CA THR A 119 16.42 -7.67 -11.47
C THR A 119 15.00 -7.76 -10.92
N SER A 120 14.74 -7.06 -9.81
CA SER A 120 13.51 -7.26 -9.04
C SER A 120 12.31 -7.09 -9.99
N PRO A 121 11.30 -7.95 -9.96
CA PRO A 121 10.07 -7.80 -10.74
C PRO A 121 9.53 -6.37 -10.66
N LEU A 122 9.72 -5.72 -9.52
CA LEU A 122 9.38 -4.33 -9.26
C LEU A 122 10.07 -3.32 -10.20
N SER A 123 11.35 -3.53 -10.52
CA SER A 123 12.13 -2.65 -11.39
C SER A 123 11.75 -2.80 -12.87
N ALA A 124 11.34 -4.01 -13.27
CA ALA A 124 10.83 -4.27 -14.61
C ALA A 124 9.47 -3.58 -14.78
N GLU A 125 8.57 -3.79 -13.83
CA GLU A 125 7.26 -3.15 -13.84
C GLU A 125 7.35 -1.62 -13.75
N ALA A 126 8.27 -1.09 -12.94
CA ALA A 126 8.47 0.34 -12.85
C ALA A 126 8.85 0.98 -14.20
N ARG A 127 9.65 0.27 -15.02
CA ARG A 127 10.00 0.72 -16.38
C ARG A 127 8.80 0.70 -17.32
N GLU A 128 7.94 -0.31 -17.21
CA GLU A 128 6.72 -0.41 -18.02
C GLU A 128 5.76 0.73 -17.70
N LEU A 129 5.51 0.97 -16.41
CA LEU A 129 4.64 2.04 -15.93
C LEU A 129 5.18 3.44 -16.31
N LEU A 130 6.50 3.64 -16.32
CA LEU A 130 7.11 4.85 -16.87
C LEU A 130 6.83 5.03 -18.36
N GLY A 131 6.82 3.93 -19.12
CA GLY A 131 6.40 3.93 -20.52
C GLY A 131 4.97 4.45 -20.69
N VAL A 132 4.05 3.98 -19.83
CA VAL A 132 2.66 4.42 -19.80
C VAL A 132 2.56 5.92 -19.50
N LEU A 133 3.21 6.40 -18.44
CA LEU A 133 3.17 7.83 -18.06
C LEU A 133 3.75 8.74 -19.15
N ARG A 134 4.84 8.33 -19.80
CA ARG A 134 5.42 9.06 -20.93
C ARG A 134 4.49 9.08 -22.13
N GLY A 135 3.80 7.97 -22.41
CA GLY A 135 2.74 7.90 -23.42
C GLY A 135 1.63 8.91 -23.14
N LEU A 136 1.16 8.97 -21.89
CA LEU A 136 0.15 9.95 -21.46
C LEU A 136 0.66 11.39 -21.59
N LYS A 137 1.93 11.66 -21.29
CA LYS A 137 2.57 12.96 -21.46
C LYS A 137 2.56 13.42 -22.92
N TYR A 138 2.85 12.52 -23.87
CA TYR A 138 2.74 12.81 -25.30
C TYR A 138 1.29 13.05 -25.75
N ALA A 139 0.34 12.35 -25.14
CA ALA A 139 -1.10 12.60 -25.32
C ALA A 139 -1.61 13.84 -24.54
N ARG A 140 -0.71 14.62 -23.92
CA ARG A 140 -1.03 15.79 -23.08
C ARG A 140 -2.03 15.48 -21.97
N TYR A 141 -1.98 14.26 -21.45
CA TYR A 141 -2.86 13.78 -20.39
C TYR A 141 -4.35 13.97 -20.72
N SER A 142 -4.75 13.70 -21.98
CA SER A 142 -6.16 13.77 -22.36
C SER A 142 -6.99 12.85 -21.47
N LYS A 143 -8.22 13.27 -21.16
CA LYS A 143 -9.10 12.50 -20.27
C LYS A 143 -9.33 11.09 -20.80
N GLU A 144 -9.51 10.93 -22.11
CA GLU A 144 -9.67 9.61 -22.72
C GLU A 144 -8.41 8.74 -22.53
N ALA A 145 -7.21 9.29 -22.78
CA ALA A 145 -5.97 8.52 -22.66
C ALA A 145 -5.70 8.10 -21.20
N VAL A 146 -5.97 8.99 -20.24
CA VAL A 146 -5.82 8.69 -18.81
C VAL A 146 -6.82 7.61 -18.37
N GLU A 147 -8.07 7.66 -18.83
CA GLU A 147 -9.05 6.61 -18.57
C GLU A 147 -8.65 5.26 -19.16
N GLU A 148 -8.16 5.21 -20.39
CA GLU A 148 -7.73 3.97 -21.03
C GLU A 148 -6.53 3.36 -20.30
N ALA A 149 -5.53 4.18 -19.98
CA ALA A 149 -4.38 3.73 -19.21
C ALA A 149 -4.80 3.21 -17.82
N ARG A 150 -5.74 3.90 -17.15
CA ARG A 150 -6.29 3.44 -15.86
C ARG A 150 -6.94 2.07 -15.99
N LYS A 151 -7.79 1.84 -16.99
CA LYS A 151 -8.44 0.54 -17.22
C LYS A 151 -7.43 -0.58 -17.48
N GLU A 152 -6.33 -0.28 -18.17
CA GLU A 152 -5.27 -1.26 -18.41
C GLU A 152 -4.50 -1.59 -17.12
N LEU A 153 -4.17 -0.57 -16.32
CA LEU A 153 -3.51 -0.74 -15.02
C LEU A 153 -4.39 -1.49 -14.02
N GLU A 154 -5.71 -1.23 -14.01
CA GLU A 154 -6.69 -1.96 -13.21
C GLU A 154 -6.70 -3.45 -13.55
N LYS A 155 -6.73 -3.80 -14.84
CA LYS A 155 -6.68 -5.21 -15.29
C LYS A 155 -5.39 -5.92 -14.85
N LYS A 156 -4.25 -5.24 -14.94
CA LYS A 156 -2.97 -5.80 -14.50
C LYS A 156 -2.94 -5.97 -12.97
N ALA A 157 -3.45 -4.99 -12.22
CA ALA A 157 -3.61 -5.12 -10.78
C ALA A 157 -4.56 -6.26 -10.40
N GLU A 158 -5.68 -6.44 -11.13
CA GLU A 158 -6.63 -7.55 -10.94
C GLU A 158 -5.96 -8.91 -11.16
N ALA A 159 -5.14 -9.07 -12.20
CA ALA A 159 -4.38 -10.29 -12.41
C ALA A 159 -3.40 -10.58 -11.25
N LEU A 160 -2.77 -9.53 -10.70
CA LEU A 160 -1.85 -9.66 -9.57
C LEU A 160 -2.58 -10.06 -8.27
N LEU A 161 -3.87 -9.75 -8.14
CA LEU A 161 -4.71 -10.15 -7.01
C LEU A 161 -4.99 -11.66 -6.96
N GLU A 162 -4.66 -12.44 -7.99
CA GLU A 162 -4.72 -13.91 -7.93
C GLU A 162 -3.71 -14.49 -6.92
N ARG A 163 -2.60 -13.78 -6.68
CA ARG A 163 -1.54 -14.15 -5.72
C ARG A 163 -1.04 -12.93 -4.96
N PRO A 164 -1.89 -12.30 -4.14
CA PRO A 164 -1.62 -10.99 -3.56
C PRO A 164 -0.44 -11.02 -2.58
N GLU A 165 -0.20 -12.15 -1.93
CA GLU A 165 0.92 -12.36 -1.00
C GLU A 165 2.28 -12.38 -1.71
N GLU A 166 2.33 -12.90 -2.93
CA GLU A 166 3.53 -12.93 -3.78
C GLU A 166 3.73 -11.59 -4.51
N ASN A 167 2.63 -10.86 -4.74
CA ASN A 167 2.58 -9.66 -5.57
C ASN A 167 2.39 -8.35 -4.79
N LEU A 168 2.46 -8.36 -3.46
CA LEU A 168 2.09 -7.22 -2.62
C LEU A 168 2.81 -5.92 -3.01
N LYS A 169 4.12 -6.01 -3.30
CA LYS A 169 4.92 -4.85 -3.73
C LYS A 169 4.47 -4.32 -5.10
N LEU A 170 4.16 -5.22 -6.04
CA LEU A 170 3.65 -4.84 -7.37
C LEU A 170 2.26 -4.24 -7.27
N LEU A 171 1.36 -4.84 -6.50
CA LEU A 171 0.03 -4.29 -6.23
C LEU A 171 0.12 -2.88 -5.63
N GLY A 172 0.98 -2.69 -4.62
CA GLY A 172 1.25 -1.38 -4.04
C GLY A 172 1.72 -0.36 -5.08
N LEU A 173 2.61 -0.77 -6.00
CA LEU A 173 3.10 0.07 -7.07
C LEU A 173 1.99 0.48 -8.05
N TYR A 174 1.19 -0.48 -8.54
CA TYR A 174 0.06 -0.22 -9.43
C TYR A 174 -0.96 0.72 -8.78
N PHE A 175 -1.35 0.47 -7.53
CA PHE A 175 -2.30 1.32 -6.82
C PHE A 175 -1.75 2.73 -6.56
N ALA A 176 -0.47 2.87 -6.20
CA ALA A 176 0.16 4.17 -6.02
C ALA A 176 0.17 5.00 -7.31
N VAL A 177 0.55 4.38 -8.44
CA VAL A 177 0.56 5.04 -9.75
C VAL A 177 -0.84 5.45 -10.18
N MET A 178 -1.82 4.56 -10.06
CA MET A 178 -3.22 4.88 -10.39
C MET A 178 -3.77 6.03 -9.52
N ALA A 179 -3.51 6.02 -8.22
CA ALA A 179 -3.95 7.09 -7.31
C ALA A 179 -3.30 8.45 -7.64
N LEU A 180 -2.04 8.45 -8.09
CA LEU A 180 -1.36 9.67 -8.53
C LEU A 180 -1.90 10.17 -9.88
N MET A 181 -2.18 9.26 -10.82
CA MET A 181 -2.84 9.59 -12.09
C MET A 181 -4.22 10.21 -11.90
N GLU A 182 -5.05 9.64 -11.01
CA GLU A 182 -6.38 10.18 -10.69
C GLU A 182 -6.32 11.60 -10.12
N LYS A 183 -5.28 11.90 -9.34
CA LYS A 183 -5.03 13.23 -8.77
C LYS A 183 -4.35 14.19 -9.76
N GLY A 184 -4.07 13.76 -10.99
CA GLY A 184 -3.31 14.52 -11.98
C GLY A 184 -1.84 14.73 -11.62
N LYS A 185 -1.32 13.98 -10.65
CA LYS A 185 0.05 14.09 -10.11
C LYS A 185 1.03 13.23 -10.92
N PHE A 186 1.05 13.41 -12.24
CA PHE A 186 1.84 12.58 -13.17
C PHE A 186 3.35 12.67 -12.92
N GLU A 187 3.87 13.84 -12.56
CA GLU A 187 5.29 14.05 -12.24
C GLU A 187 5.71 13.39 -10.92
N GLU A 188 4.79 13.27 -9.96
CA GLU A 188 5.02 12.50 -8.73
C GLU A 188 5.03 11.00 -9.03
N ALA A 189 4.17 10.54 -9.94
CA ALA A 189 4.16 9.15 -10.39
C ALA A 189 5.44 8.79 -11.18
N GLU A 190 5.94 9.69 -12.03
CA GLU A 190 7.22 9.50 -12.72
C GLU A 190 8.38 9.40 -11.71
N ARG A 191 8.46 10.30 -10.73
CA ARG A 191 9.50 10.28 -9.68
C ARG A 191 9.49 8.99 -8.86
N LEU A 192 8.31 8.54 -8.43
CA LEU A 192 8.15 7.27 -7.72
C LEU A 192 8.76 6.11 -8.52
N LEU A 193 8.48 6.06 -9.82
CA LEU A 193 8.93 4.96 -10.67
C LEU A 193 10.42 5.08 -11.06
N GLU A 194 10.95 6.30 -11.17
CA GLU A 194 12.37 6.54 -11.41
C GLU A 194 13.23 6.10 -10.22
N GLY A 195 12.79 6.34 -8.98
CA GLY A 195 13.46 5.85 -7.77
C GLY A 195 13.60 4.31 -7.76
N LEU A 196 12.56 3.62 -8.21
CA LEU A 196 12.52 2.15 -8.30
C LEU A 196 13.37 1.56 -9.45
N LYS A 197 13.82 2.40 -10.40
CA LYS A 197 14.69 2.00 -11.51
C LYS A 197 16.18 2.01 -11.11
N GLY A 198 16.53 2.70 -10.02
CA GLY A 198 17.90 3.08 -9.62
C GLY A 198 18.73 2.04 -8.85
N GLY A 199 18.26 0.80 -8.67
CA GLY A 199 19.03 -0.27 -8.04
C GLY A 199 20.19 -0.81 -8.90
N MET A 200 21.22 0.02 -9.16
CA MET A 200 22.57 -0.38 -9.53
C MET A 200 23.52 0.75 -9.10
N GLY A 201 24.23 0.52 -8.00
CA GLY A 201 25.27 1.38 -7.44
C GLY A 201 25.76 0.78 -6.14
#